data_AF-A0A267FC37-F1
#
_entry.id   AF-A0A267FC37-F1
#
_cell.length_a   1.000
_cell.length_b   1.000
_cell.length_c   1.000
_cell.angle_alpha   90.00
_cell.angle_beta   90.00
_cell.angle_gamma   90.00
#
_symmetry.space_group_name_H-M   'P 1'
#
loop_
_entity.id
_entity.type
_entity.pdbx_description
1 polymer ?
#
loop_
_entity_poly.entity_id
_entity_poly.type
_entity_poly.pdbx_seq_one_letter_code
_entity_poly.pdbx_strand_id
1 'polypeptide(L)'
;PLSTSRIDIQAALNSTIGGIAWWQLSDLYCGSPLCPAQSDSGCAPRRHGGLRIVVLSERSKSQNRLIQAIQKVGMYGVLSVFLISVARILRSGIVPVHYLVPYVDMPHVDRILSLLNDIYLVRESGELRLEEELFAKLLFLYRSPSMLVHFTELPESVLAQFYKPDSEAATEQPPEEGQPATSSQ
;
A
#
# COMPACT_ATOMS: atom_id res chain seq x y z
N PRO A 1 51.44 -9.72 -6.40
CA PRO A 1 52.54 -9.09 -5.63
C PRO A 1 52.81 -7.69 -6.16
N LEU A 2 52.21 -6.68 -5.52
CA LEU A 2 52.50 -5.28 -5.82
C LEU A 2 53.96 -5.03 -5.40
N SER A 3 54.83 -4.82 -6.37
CA SER A 3 56.19 -4.34 -6.13
C SER A 3 56.07 -3.01 -5.39
N THR A 4 56.42 -3.00 -4.11
CA THR A 4 56.51 -1.78 -3.32
C THR A 4 57.66 -0.96 -3.92
N SER A 5 57.30 0.02 -4.75
CA SER A 5 58.26 1.01 -5.26
C SER A 5 58.91 1.68 -4.06
N ARG A 6 60.21 1.42 -3.88
CA ARG A 6 61.03 1.99 -2.81
C ARG A 6 61.04 3.51 -3.00
N ILE A 7 60.68 4.24 -1.95
CA ILE A 7 60.74 5.71 -1.92
C ILE A 7 62.18 6.07 -1.54
N ASP A 8 62.97 6.53 -2.50
CA ASP A 8 64.36 6.94 -2.29
C ASP A 8 64.45 8.48 -2.33
N ILE A 9 64.49 9.12 -1.17
CA ILE A 9 64.59 10.59 -1.02
C ILE A 9 65.93 10.94 -0.37
N GLN A 10 66.64 11.92 -0.92
CA GLN A 10 67.87 12.46 -0.35
C GLN A 10 67.66 13.91 0.12
N ALA A 11 68.09 14.21 1.35
CA ALA A 11 68.17 15.56 1.86
C ALA A 11 69.63 16.04 1.83
N ALA A 12 69.88 17.22 1.26
CA ALA A 12 71.18 17.87 1.25
C ALA A 12 71.06 19.24 1.92
N LEU A 13 72.02 19.56 2.80
CA LEU A 13 72.14 20.90 3.36
C LEU A 13 72.87 21.78 2.34
N ASN A 14 72.22 22.86 1.91
CA ASN A 14 72.80 23.85 1.02
C ASN A 14 72.99 25.16 1.79
N SER A 15 74.13 25.83 1.61
CA SER A 15 74.44 27.09 2.31
C SER A 15 74.96 28.15 1.34
N THR A 16 74.61 29.41 1.60
CA THR A 16 75.17 30.56 0.87
C THR A 16 76.39 31.12 1.58
N ILE A 17 77.20 31.85 0.82
CA ILE A 17 78.40 32.54 1.31
C ILE A 17 78.07 33.53 2.46
N GLY A 18 76.80 33.95 2.61
CA GLY A 18 76.29 34.81 3.67
C GLY A 18 75.75 34.11 4.93
N GLY A 19 75.98 32.80 5.10
CA GLY A 19 75.63 32.06 6.33
C GLY A 19 74.18 31.56 6.40
N ILE A 20 73.38 31.72 5.34
CA ILE A 20 72.02 31.15 5.27
C ILE A 20 72.13 29.72 4.76
N ALA A 21 71.61 28.76 5.54
CA ALA A 21 71.54 27.35 5.14
C ALA A 21 70.08 26.87 5.09
N TRP A 22 69.77 25.97 4.14
CA TRP A 22 68.47 25.31 4.02
C TRP A 22 68.61 23.86 3.61
N TRP A 23 67.58 23.07 3.90
CA TRP A 23 67.48 21.70 3.43
C TRP A 23 66.88 21.67 2.03
N GLN A 24 67.57 21.04 1.10
CA GLN A 24 67.06 20.73 -0.23
C GLN A 24 66.77 19.23 -0.31
N LEU A 25 65.52 18.88 -0.57
CA LEU A 25 65.11 17.50 -0.81
C LEU A 25 65.12 17.23 -2.31
N SER A 26 65.74 16.11 -2.70
CA SER A 26 65.73 15.61 -4.08
C SER A 26 65.25 14.17 -4.10
N ASP A 27 64.37 13.87 -5.04
CA ASP A 27 63.96 12.50 -5.35
C ASP A 27 65.08 11.79 -6.13
N LEU A 28 65.42 10.57 -5.73
CA LEU A 28 66.42 9.72 -6.39
C LEU A 28 65.78 8.75 -7.38
N TYR A 29 64.45 8.71 -7.47
CA TYR A 29 63.74 7.81 -8.36
C TYR A 29 63.95 8.18 -9.83
N CYS A 30 64.59 7.29 -10.59
CA CYS A 30 64.83 7.43 -12.03
C CYS A 30 63.89 6.50 -12.81
N GLY A 31 62.60 6.83 -12.79
CA GLY A 31 61.55 6.15 -13.56
C GLY A 31 60.29 7.00 -13.63
N SER A 32 59.42 6.77 -14.62
CA SER A 32 58.10 7.38 -14.69
C SER A 32 57.07 6.49 -14.00
N PRO A 33 56.46 6.87 -12.86
CA PRO A 33 55.37 6.08 -12.29
C PRO A 33 54.04 6.25 -13.06
N LEU A 34 53.97 7.10 -14.10
CA LEU A 34 52.74 7.40 -14.87
C LEU A 34 52.92 7.51 -16.40
N CYS A 35 54.08 7.15 -16.97
CA CYS A 35 54.28 7.16 -18.42
C CYS A 35 54.79 5.79 -18.89
N PRO A 36 54.09 5.09 -19.81
CA PRO A 36 54.66 3.94 -20.49
C PRO A 36 55.60 4.44 -21.60
N ALA A 37 56.86 4.02 -21.56
CA ALA A 37 57.94 4.36 -22.49
C ALA A 37 58.41 5.83 -22.42
N GLN A 38 59.71 6.13 -22.39
CA GLN A 38 60.65 5.71 -23.41
C GLN A 38 61.98 5.30 -22.81
N SER A 39 62.35 4.06 -23.12
CA SER A 39 63.72 3.57 -23.12
C SER A 39 64.61 4.59 -23.81
N ASP A 40 65.44 5.28 -23.06
CA ASP A 40 66.78 5.56 -23.53
C ASP A 40 67.79 5.33 -22.41
N SER A 41 68.77 4.52 -22.76
CA SER A 41 69.83 3.96 -21.95
C SER A 41 70.55 5.03 -21.11
N GLY A 42 70.64 4.79 -19.80
CA GLY A 42 71.51 5.53 -18.89
C GLY A 42 70.78 6.49 -17.97
N CYS A 43 70.08 5.95 -16.97
CA CYS A 43 69.56 6.73 -15.85
C CYS A 43 70.72 7.13 -14.92
N ALA A 44 71.46 8.18 -15.26
CA ALA A 44 72.22 8.90 -14.24
C ALA A 44 71.19 9.55 -13.27
N PRO A 45 71.41 9.56 -11.95
CA PRO A 45 70.50 10.18 -11.00
C PRO A 45 70.45 11.70 -11.25
N ARG A 46 69.59 12.13 -12.18
CA ARG A 46 69.30 13.53 -12.41
C ARG A 46 68.49 13.98 -11.21
N ARG A 47 69.08 14.85 -10.38
CA ARG A 47 68.39 15.49 -9.27
C ARG A 47 67.19 16.26 -9.83
N HIS A 48 66.00 15.67 -9.74
CA HIS A 48 64.77 16.35 -10.06
C HIS A 48 64.48 17.36 -8.95
N GLY A 49 64.43 18.66 -9.29
CA GLY A 49 64.24 19.76 -8.33
C GLY A 49 62.82 19.88 -7.76
N GLY A 50 61.98 18.83 -7.85
CA GLY A 50 60.60 18.85 -7.39
C GLY A 50 60.14 17.47 -6.95
N LEU A 51 59.41 17.42 -5.83
CA LEU A 51 58.80 16.22 -5.27
C LEU A 51 57.38 16.04 -5.83
N ARG A 52 57.06 14.86 -6.37
CA ARG A 52 55.69 14.55 -6.87
C ARG A 52 55.01 13.55 -5.95
N ILE A 53 53.93 13.98 -5.31
CA ILE A 53 53.09 13.14 -4.45
C ILE A 53 51.78 12.87 -5.18
N VAL A 54 51.45 11.58 -5.38
CA VAL A 54 50.14 11.16 -5.91
C VAL A 54 49.29 10.70 -4.73
N VAL A 55 48.23 11.45 -4.43
CA VAL A 55 47.29 11.13 -3.36
C VAL A 55 46.02 10.56 -3.97
N LEU A 56 45.72 9.30 -3.68
CA LEU A 56 44.43 8.69 -4.00
C LEU A 56 43.50 8.92 -2.82
N SER A 57 42.61 9.90 -2.95
CA SER A 57 41.61 10.20 -1.93
C SER A 57 40.29 9.50 -2.28
N GLU A 58 39.84 8.62 -1.39
CA GLU A 58 38.49 8.05 -1.46
C GLU A 58 37.48 9.01 -0.83
N ARG A 59 36.29 9.14 -1.43
CA ARG A 59 35.20 9.90 -0.82
C ARG A 59 34.72 9.17 0.45
N SER A 60 34.95 9.77 1.61
CA SER A 60 34.42 9.25 2.85
C SER A 60 32.90 9.50 2.93
N LYS A 61 32.16 8.48 3.36
CA LYS A 61 30.76 8.65 3.75
C LYS A 61 30.71 9.57 4.97
N SER A 62 29.65 10.37 5.07
CA SER A 62 29.41 11.24 6.23
C SER A 62 29.61 10.47 7.54
N GLN A 63 30.59 10.86 8.36
CA GLN A 63 30.88 10.20 9.64
C GLN A 63 29.79 10.37 10.70
N ASN A 64 28.78 11.21 10.42
CA ASN A 64 27.69 11.47 11.34
C ASN A 64 26.78 10.24 11.43
N ARG A 65 26.97 9.45 12.50
CA ARG A 65 26.16 8.25 12.80
C ARG A 65 24.67 8.56 12.84
N LEU A 66 24.30 9.76 13.32
CA LEU A 66 22.91 10.21 13.37
C LEU A 66 22.29 10.32 11.98
N ILE A 67 22.98 10.93 11.01
CA ILE A 67 22.47 11.09 9.64
C ILE A 67 22.27 9.72 8.99
N GLN A 68 23.21 8.80 9.18
CA GLN A 68 23.08 7.44 8.65
C GLN A 68 21.94 6.66 9.32
N ALA A 69 21.72 6.86 10.62
CA ALA A 69 20.60 6.23 11.33
C ALA A 69 19.26 6.77 10.84
N ILE A 70 19.13 8.09 10.66
CA ILE A 70 17.92 8.73 10.14
C ILE A 70 17.61 8.25 8.72
N GLN A 71 18.62 8.11 7.86
CA GLN A 71 18.42 7.58 6.50
C GLN A 71 17.89 6.15 6.51
N LYS A 72 18.46 5.29 7.37
CA LYS A 72 18.01 3.89 7.48
C LYS A 72 16.60 3.80 8.05
N VAL A 73 16.35 4.43 9.20
CA VAL A 73 15.04 4.38 9.87
C VAL A 73 13.98 5.10 9.04
N GLY A 74 14.32 6.21 8.40
CA GLY A 74 13.42 6.96 7.53
C GLY A 74 12.93 6.14 6.35
N MET A 75 13.80 5.35 5.71
CA MET A 75 13.41 4.45 4.63
C MET A 75 12.39 3.40 5.11
N TYR A 76 12.67 2.73 6.22
CA TYR A 76 11.74 1.73 6.78
C TYR A 76 10.42 2.37 7.25
N GLY A 77 10.48 3.60 7.77
CA GLY A 77 9.30 4.35 8.19
C GLY A 77 8.39 4.72 7.02
N VAL A 78 8.95 5.18 5.90
CA VAL A 78 8.16 5.49 4.69
C VAL A 78 7.49 4.23 4.14
N LEU A 79 8.21 3.11 4.10
CA LEU A 79 7.67 1.82 3.65
C LEU A 79 6.55 1.32 4.56
N SER A 80 6.72 1.41 5.89
CA SER A 80 5.69 0.96 6.83
C SER A 80 4.43 1.83 6.77
N VAL A 81 4.58 3.16 6.67
CA VAL A 81 3.45 4.07 6.50
C VAL A 81 2.69 3.77 5.21
N PHE A 82 3.40 3.53 4.10
CA PHE A 82 2.78 3.16 2.83
C PHE A 82 1.97 1.87 2.95
N LEU A 83 2.57 0.80 3.50
CA LEU A 83 1.91 -0.49 3.69
C LEU A 83 0.67 -0.38 4.60
N ILE A 84 0.78 0.36 5.72
CA ILE A 84 -0.34 0.62 6.62
C ILE A 84 -1.44 1.40 5.91
N SER A 85 -1.10 2.39 5.10
CA SER A 85 -2.06 3.18 4.34
C SER A 85 -2.83 2.32 3.33
N VAL A 86 -2.13 1.47 2.58
CA VAL A 86 -2.77 0.51 1.67
C VAL A 86 -3.69 -0.45 2.43
N ALA A 87 -3.23 -1.01 3.56
CA ALA A 87 -4.06 -1.88 4.40
C ALA A 87 -5.30 -1.17 4.95
N ARG A 88 -5.19 0.12 5.32
CA ARG A 88 -6.30 0.95 5.78
C ARG A 88 -7.32 1.18 4.67
N ILE A 89 -6.87 1.49 3.46
CA ILE A 89 -7.74 1.68 2.29
C ILE A 89 -8.47 0.38 1.96
N LEU A 90 -7.75 -0.74 1.88
CA LEU A 90 -8.34 -2.06 1.61
C LEU A 90 -9.36 -2.45 2.70
N ARG A 91 -9.04 -2.22 3.98
CA ARG A 91 -9.98 -2.45 5.09
C ARG A 91 -11.21 -1.54 5.00
N SER A 92 -11.02 -0.27 4.65
CA SER A 92 -12.13 0.67 4.50
C SER A 92 -13.03 0.35 3.30
N GLY A 93 -12.56 -0.40 2.30
CA GLY A 93 -13.39 -0.84 1.17
C GLY A 93 -14.28 -2.04 1.50
N ILE A 94 -13.85 -2.92 2.43
CA ILE A 94 -14.53 -4.19 2.72
C ILE A 94 -15.42 -4.10 3.98
N VAL A 95 -15.06 -3.25 4.96
CA VAL A 95 -15.76 -3.14 6.25
C VAL A 95 -17.09 -2.34 6.25
N PRO A 96 -17.40 -1.40 5.33
CA PRO A 96 -18.63 -0.63 5.41
C PRO A 96 -19.89 -1.36 4.91
N VAL A 97 -19.80 -2.60 4.44
CA VAL A 97 -20.95 -3.23 3.76
C VAL A 97 -22.11 -3.50 4.73
N HIS A 98 -21.85 -3.74 6.02
CA HIS A 98 -22.91 -4.12 6.97
C HIS A 98 -24.01 -3.06 7.17
N TYR A 99 -23.68 -1.76 7.17
CA TYR A 99 -24.72 -0.72 7.27
C TYR A 99 -25.48 -0.51 5.95
N LEU A 100 -24.92 -1.00 4.83
CA LEU A 100 -25.53 -0.93 3.50
C LEU A 100 -26.41 -2.14 3.20
N VAL A 101 -26.26 -3.28 3.88
CA VAL A 101 -27.08 -4.49 3.68
C VAL A 101 -28.59 -4.20 3.54
N PRO A 102 -29.26 -3.46 4.45
CA PRO A 102 -30.69 -3.18 4.30
C PRO A 102 -31.03 -2.31 3.07
N TYR A 103 -30.04 -1.59 2.52
CA TYR A 103 -30.21 -0.74 1.35
C TYR A 103 -29.82 -1.45 0.04
N VAL A 104 -28.96 -2.46 0.08
CA VAL A 104 -28.49 -3.23 -1.08
C VAL A 104 -29.37 -4.46 -1.32
N ASP A 105 -29.76 -5.15 -0.25
CA ASP A 105 -30.46 -6.44 -0.30
C ASP A 105 -31.96 -6.31 0.00
N MET A 106 -32.64 -5.36 -0.65
CA MET A 106 -34.10 -5.19 -0.50
C MET A 106 -34.87 -6.22 -1.35
N PRO A 107 -35.84 -6.97 -0.78
CA PRO A 107 -36.54 -8.02 -1.50
C PRO A 107 -37.50 -7.49 -2.58
N HIS A 108 -38.30 -6.45 -2.32
CA HIS A 108 -39.24 -5.86 -3.31
C HIS A 108 -39.18 -4.32 -3.33
N VAL A 109 -38.47 -3.78 -4.32
CA VAL A 109 -38.22 -2.34 -4.46
C VAL A 109 -39.37 -1.59 -5.16
N ASP A 110 -40.30 -2.31 -5.80
CA ASP A 110 -41.37 -1.73 -6.62
C ASP A 110 -42.29 -0.77 -5.85
N ARG A 111 -42.54 -1.02 -4.56
CA ARG A 111 -43.35 -0.13 -3.73
C ARG A 111 -42.67 1.22 -3.49
N ILE A 112 -41.35 1.23 -3.31
CA ILE A 112 -40.57 2.45 -3.18
C ILE A 112 -40.52 3.16 -4.53
N LEU A 113 -40.36 2.42 -5.63
CA LEU A 113 -40.38 2.98 -6.98
C LEU A 113 -41.73 3.64 -7.30
N SER A 114 -42.85 3.01 -6.91
CA SER A 114 -44.19 3.60 -7.04
C SER A 114 -44.30 4.91 -6.24
N LEU A 115 -43.82 4.94 -5.00
CA LEU A 115 -43.81 6.17 -4.20
C LEU A 115 -42.97 7.28 -4.84
N LEU A 116 -41.82 6.95 -5.41
CA LEU A 116 -40.97 7.90 -6.14
C LEU A 116 -41.67 8.42 -7.40
N ASN A 117 -42.40 7.55 -8.11
CA ASN A 117 -43.20 7.94 -9.26
C ASN A 117 -44.37 8.85 -8.86
N ASP A 118 -45.04 8.58 -7.73
CA ASP A 118 -46.10 9.44 -7.21
C ASP A 118 -45.57 10.84 -6.88
N ILE A 119 -44.39 10.93 -6.25
CA ILE A 119 -43.71 12.21 -6.01
C ILE A 119 -43.41 12.94 -7.32
N TYR A 120 -42.94 12.21 -8.34
CA TYR A 120 -42.67 12.79 -9.66
C TYR A 120 -43.94 13.36 -10.31
N LEU A 121 -45.04 12.59 -10.30
CA LEU A 121 -46.32 13.02 -10.87
C LEU A 121 -46.88 14.26 -10.15
N VAL A 122 -46.76 14.30 -8.82
CA VAL A 122 -47.27 15.42 -8.00
C VAL A 122 -46.46 16.69 -8.22
N ARG A 123 -45.15 16.55 -8.45
CA ARG A 123 -44.30 17.66 -8.88
C ARG A 123 -44.71 18.19 -10.26
N GLU A 124 -45.06 17.29 -11.18
CA GLU A 124 -45.53 17.69 -12.52
C GLU A 124 -46.90 18.40 -12.46
N SER A 125 -47.78 17.97 -11.54
CA SER A 125 -49.07 18.64 -11.33
C SER A 125 -48.98 19.95 -10.53
N GLY A 126 -47.83 20.24 -9.89
CA GLY A 126 -47.60 21.47 -9.12
C GLY A 126 -48.26 21.52 -7.74
N GLU A 127 -48.67 20.38 -7.17
CA GLU A 127 -49.32 20.32 -5.85
C GLU A 127 -48.29 20.14 -4.73
N LEU A 128 -47.67 21.25 -4.32
CA LEU A 128 -46.50 21.26 -3.42
C LEU A 128 -46.79 20.72 -2.01
N ARG A 129 -48.01 20.90 -1.48
CA ARG A 129 -48.36 20.35 -0.16
C ARG A 129 -48.33 18.84 -0.14
N LEU A 130 -48.85 18.21 -1.19
CA LEU A 130 -48.87 16.76 -1.29
C LEU A 130 -47.45 16.22 -1.54
N GLU A 131 -46.64 16.95 -2.32
CA GLU A 131 -45.22 16.62 -2.52
C GLU A 131 -44.48 16.58 -1.17
N GLU A 132 -44.66 17.57 -0.31
CA GLU A 132 -44.05 17.63 1.03
C GLU A 132 -44.44 16.44 1.91
N GLU A 133 -45.72 16.06 1.90
CA GLU A 133 -46.24 14.93 2.69
C GLU A 133 -45.69 13.57 2.18
N LEU A 134 -45.65 13.37 0.86
CA LEU A 134 -45.07 12.18 0.23
C LEU A 134 -43.55 12.11 0.46
N PHE A 135 -42.86 13.24 0.38
CA PHE A 135 -41.42 13.31 0.62
C PHE A 135 -41.07 13.07 2.10
N ALA A 136 -41.89 13.55 3.03
CA ALA A 136 -41.74 13.25 4.46
C ALA A 136 -41.87 11.75 4.74
N LYS A 137 -42.80 11.06 4.07
CA LYS A 137 -42.94 9.59 4.15
C LYS A 137 -41.69 8.87 3.66
N LEU A 138 -41.13 9.30 2.53
CA LEU A 138 -39.88 8.75 1.99
C LEU A 138 -38.70 8.96 2.97
N LEU A 139 -38.57 10.17 3.52
CA LEU A 139 -37.50 10.49 4.46
C LEU A 139 -37.60 9.66 5.75
N PHE A 140 -38.81 9.51 6.30
CA PHE A 140 -39.04 8.69 7.49
C PHE A 140 -38.70 7.22 7.23
N LEU A 141 -39.05 6.71 6.05
CA LEU A 141 -38.74 5.35 5.63
C LEU A 141 -37.23 5.10 5.56
N TYR A 142 -36.46 5.99 4.93
CA TYR A 142 -35.00 5.83 4.81
C TYR A 142 -34.24 6.08 6.13
N ARG A 143 -34.84 6.79 7.08
CA ARG A 143 -34.26 7.02 8.42
C ARG A 143 -34.31 5.77 9.31
N SER A 144 -35.22 4.84 9.05
CA SER A 144 -35.38 3.62 9.85
C SER A 144 -35.23 2.36 8.98
N PRO A 145 -34.10 1.63 9.07
CA PRO A 145 -33.87 0.43 8.26
C PRO A 145 -34.91 -0.67 8.55
N SER A 146 -35.45 -0.73 9.76
CA SER A 146 -36.52 -1.68 10.11
C SER A 146 -37.82 -1.41 9.34
N MET A 147 -38.22 -0.14 9.23
CA MET A 147 -39.40 0.26 8.46
C MET A 147 -39.20 0.01 6.96
N LEU A 148 -37.98 0.24 6.46
CA LEU A 148 -37.62 0.00 5.08
C LEU A 148 -37.75 -1.47 4.71
N VAL A 149 -37.27 -2.38 5.56
CA VAL A 149 -37.42 -3.84 5.32
C VAL A 149 -38.89 -4.23 5.32
N HIS A 150 -39.67 -3.87 6.35
CA HIS A 150 -41.10 -4.18 6.38
C HIS A 150 -41.89 -3.59 5.21
N PHE A 151 -41.49 -2.43 4.70
CA PHE A 151 -42.13 -1.83 3.54
C PHE A 151 -41.81 -2.59 2.24
N THR A 152 -40.63 -3.19 2.15
CA THR A 152 -40.15 -3.96 0.99
C THR A 152 -40.41 -5.46 1.09
N GLU A 153 -40.98 -5.93 2.21
CA GLU A 153 -41.40 -7.32 2.38
C GLU A 153 -42.45 -7.73 1.33
N LEU A 154 -42.24 -8.95 0.80
CA LEU A 154 -43.12 -9.55 -0.19
C LEU A 154 -44.53 -9.74 0.40
N PRO A 155 -45.62 -9.42 -0.33
CA PRO A 155 -46.97 -9.69 0.16
C PRO A 155 -47.18 -11.18 0.42
N GLU A 156 -47.89 -11.49 1.51
CA GLU A 156 -48.15 -12.86 1.98
C GLU A 156 -48.79 -13.76 0.90
N SER A 157 -49.58 -13.18 -0.02
CA SER A 157 -50.18 -13.92 -1.13
C SER A 157 -49.15 -14.53 -2.09
N VAL A 158 -48.04 -13.84 -2.32
CA VAL A 158 -46.95 -14.33 -3.17
C VAL A 158 -46.07 -15.29 -2.38
N LEU A 159 -45.83 -15.02 -1.09
CA LEU A 159 -45.12 -15.96 -0.20
C LEU A 159 -45.85 -17.31 -0.09
N ALA A 160 -47.17 -17.31 0.05
CA ALA A 160 -48.00 -18.51 0.13
C ALA A 160 -48.00 -19.33 -1.16
N GLN A 161 -47.72 -18.71 -2.32
CA GLN A 161 -47.57 -19.42 -3.58
C GLN A 161 -46.24 -20.20 -3.66
N PHE A 162 -45.18 -19.70 -3.03
CA PHE A 162 -43.84 -20.32 -3.06
C PHE A 162 -43.53 -21.18 -1.84
N TYR A 163 -44.14 -20.88 -0.70
CA TYR A 163 -43.99 -21.59 0.56
C TYR A 163 -45.35 -22.21 0.92
N LYS A 164 -45.68 -23.32 0.25
CA LYS A 164 -46.73 -24.22 0.73
C LYS A 164 -46.15 -24.97 1.93
N PRO A 165 -46.62 -24.76 3.17
CA PRO A 165 -46.12 -25.55 4.28
C PRO A 165 -46.46 -27.02 4.02
N ASP A 166 -45.48 -27.92 4.17
CA ASP A 166 -45.64 -29.38 4.02
C ASP A 166 -46.63 -30.01 5.03
N SER A 167 -47.37 -29.20 5.80
CA SER A 167 -48.33 -29.63 6.81
C SER A 167 -49.66 -30.14 6.25
N GLU A 168 -49.87 -30.15 4.93
CA GLU A 168 -51.01 -30.80 4.28
C GLU A 168 -50.77 -32.30 3.98
N ALA A 169 -49.69 -32.90 4.51
CA ALA A 169 -49.43 -34.34 4.39
C ALA A 169 -49.96 -35.20 5.57
N ALA A 170 -50.72 -34.62 6.51
CA ALA A 170 -51.17 -35.33 7.73
C ALA A 170 -52.70 -35.29 7.96
N THR A 171 -53.51 -35.25 6.91
CA THR A 171 -54.96 -35.48 7.03
C THR A 171 -55.49 -36.28 5.84
N GLU A 172 -55.01 -37.52 5.68
CA GLU A 172 -55.76 -38.58 5.01
C GLU A 172 -56.17 -39.61 6.07
N GLN A 173 -57.45 -39.63 6.43
CA GLN A 173 -58.11 -40.84 6.94
C GLN A 173 -58.31 -41.80 5.76
N PRO A 174 -58.06 -43.12 5.92
CA PRO A 174 -59.11 -44.08 5.56
C PRO A 174 -59.04 -45.42 6.37
N PRO A 175 -59.92 -46.41 6.17
CA PRO A 175 -61.35 -46.45 6.49
C PRO A 175 -61.73 -47.60 7.47
N GLU A 176 -62.87 -47.50 8.16
CA GLU A 176 -63.54 -48.67 8.76
C GLU A 176 -64.24 -49.50 7.69
N GLU A 177 -63.97 -50.81 7.61
CA GLU A 177 -64.97 -51.91 7.61
C GLU A 177 -64.29 -53.27 7.38
N GLY A 178 -64.73 -54.30 8.13
CA GLY A 178 -64.57 -55.71 7.72
C GLY A 178 -64.15 -56.73 8.80
N GLN A 179 -65.01 -57.01 9.78
CA GLN A 179 -65.17 -58.39 10.29
C GLN A 179 -66.47 -58.95 9.68
N PRO A 180 -66.64 -60.27 9.44
CA PRO A 180 -66.13 -61.37 10.26
C PRO A 180 -65.62 -62.61 9.51
N ALA A 181 -64.81 -63.44 10.19
CA ALA A 181 -64.73 -64.87 9.90
C ALA A 181 -64.75 -65.64 11.22
N THR A 182 -65.89 -66.28 11.46
CA THR A 182 -66.07 -67.34 12.45
C THR A 182 -65.33 -68.60 11.98
N SER A 183 -64.55 -69.23 12.85
CA SER A 183 -64.42 -70.70 12.93
C SER A 183 -63.46 -71.10 14.07
N SER A 184 -64.02 -71.88 15.01
CA SER A 184 -63.39 -72.96 15.79
C SER A 184 -62.21 -72.64 16.72
N GLN A 185 -62.48 -72.49 18.02
CA GLN A 185 -62.59 -73.60 19.00
C GLN A 185 -63.54 -73.21 20.12
#